data_AF-A0A372JNY5-F1
#
_entry.id   AF-A0A372JNY5-F1
#
_cell.length_a   1.000
_cell.length_b   1.000
_cell.length_c   1.000
_cell.angle_alpha   90.00
_cell.angle_beta   90.00
_cell.angle_gamma   90.00
#
_symmetry.space_group_name_H-M   'P 1'
#
loop_
_entity.id
_entity.type
_entity.pdbx_description
1 polymer ?
#
loop_
_entity_poly.entity_id
_entity_poly.type
_entity_poly.pdbx_seq_one_letter_code
_entity_poly.pdbx_strand_id
1 'polypeptide(L)'
;MTPEDLLAVRFEHHRPHLKAVAYRMLGSLTEADDAVQEAWLRLARSPADAIDNLAGWLTTVVARVCLDMLRTRRSRGEQPLEDHLPDPVIIREDATDPEQRALLADSVGLALLVVLESLSPAERLAFVLHDMFGLPFQQIAPLVDRTPVAAKKLASRARQRVRGAAVSPDPDPAGRRRAVD
;
A
#
# COMPACT_ATOMS: atom_id res chain seq x y z
N MET A 1 -32.66 -0.92 9.85
CA MET A 1 -31.29 -1.24 9.46
C MET A 1 -31.27 -2.69 9.03
N THR A 2 -31.07 -2.94 7.74
CA THR A 2 -30.99 -4.29 7.17
C THR A 2 -29.64 -4.94 7.53
N PRO A 3 -29.47 -6.27 7.34
CA PRO A 3 -28.17 -6.91 7.46
C PRO A 3 -27.12 -6.30 6.52
N GLU A 4 -27.53 -5.85 5.33
CA GLU A 4 -26.68 -5.18 4.35
C GLU A 4 -26.21 -3.81 4.85
N ASP A 5 -27.10 -3.02 5.47
CA ASP A 5 -26.76 -1.73 6.08
C ASP A 5 -25.72 -1.91 7.20
N LEU A 6 -25.87 -2.95 8.03
CA LEU A 6 -24.91 -3.24 9.11
C LEU A 6 -23.55 -3.66 8.56
N LEU A 7 -23.52 -4.44 7.47
CA LEU A 7 -22.29 -4.84 6.80
C LEU A 7 -21.56 -3.62 6.22
N ALA A 8 -22.30 -2.70 5.59
CA ALA A 8 -21.77 -1.45 5.09
C ALA A 8 -21.15 -0.61 6.22
N VAL A 9 -21.85 -0.41 7.33
CA VAL A 9 -21.32 0.32 8.50
C VAL A 9 -20.04 -0.30 9.03
N ARG A 10 -19.98 -1.63 9.17
CA ARG A 10 -18.78 -2.35 9.61
C ARG A 10 -17.63 -2.20 8.61
N PHE A 11 -17.90 -2.22 7.32
CA PHE A 11 -16.88 -2.01 6.29
C PHE A 11 -16.35 -0.58 6.31
N GLU A 12 -17.23 0.42 6.38
CA GLU A 12 -16.86 1.84 6.43
C GLU A 12 -15.97 2.15 7.64
N HIS A 13 -16.21 1.49 8.77
CA HIS A 13 -15.33 1.58 9.94
C HIS A 13 -13.87 1.14 9.65
N HIS A 14 -13.67 0.18 8.74
CA HIS A 14 -12.34 -0.30 8.36
C HIS A 14 -11.76 0.39 7.12
N ARG A 15 -12.57 1.12 6.34
CA ARG A 15 -12.18 1.73 5.06
C ARG A 15 -10.91 2.59 5.16
N PRO A 16 -10.71 3.46 6.18
CA PRO A 16 -9.49 4.26 6.29
C PRO A 16 -8.22 3.41 6.38
N HIS A 17 -8.24 2.40 7.26
CA HIS A 17 -7.12 1.46 7.40
C HIS A 17 -6.83 0.72 6.08
N LEU A 18 -7.88 0.23 5.41
CA LEU A 18 -7.74 -0.49 4.15
C LEU A 18 -7.17 0.40 3.03
N LYS A 19 -7.63 1.65 2.92
CA LYS A 19 -7.07 2.63 1.98
C LYS A 19 -5.62 2.94 2.30
N ALA A 20 -5.25 3.11 3.57
CA ALA A 20 -3.85 3.33 3.96
C ALA A 20 -2.95 2.16 3.57
N VAL A 21 -3.38 0.91 3.81
CA VAL A 21 -2.65 -0.30 3.38
C VAL A 21 -2.51 -0.32 1.86
N ALA A 22 -3.61 -0.13 1.14
CA ALA A 22 -3.61 -0.19 -0.33
C ALA A 22 -2.73 0.91 -0.95
N TYR A 23 -2.79 2.12 -0.42
CA TYR A 23 -1.96 3.23 -0.89
C TYR A 23 -0.47 2.98 -0.67
N ARG A 24 -0.07 2.47 0.52
CA ARG A 24 1.33 2.10 0.77
C ARG A 24 1.80 0.94 -0.11
N MET A 25 0.89 0.08 -0.54
CA MET A 25 1.19 -1.00 -1.47
C MET A 25 1.32 -0.52 -2.92
N LEU A 26 0.43 0.37 -3.37
CA LEU A 26 0.24 0.67 -4.79
C LEU A 26 0.83 2.00 -5.25
N GLY A 27 1.04 2.96 -4.34
CA GLY A 27 1.58 4.29 -4.63
C GLY A 27 0.59 5.27 -5.27
N SER A 28 -0.61 4.80 -5.66
CA SER A 28 -1.66 5.62 -6.28
C SER A 28 -2.94 5.60 -5.44
N LEU A 29 -3.59 6.77 -5.33
CA LEU A 29 -4.85 6.92 -4.60
C LEU A 29 -6.02 6.26 -5.34
N THR A 30 -6.05 6.35 -6.67
CA THR A 30 -7.12 5.76 -7.49
C THR A 30 -7.07 4.24 -7.39
N GLU A 31 -5.88 3.66 -7.54
CA GLU A 31 -5.72 2.21 -7.43
C GLU A 31 -5.92 1.69 -6.01
N ALA A 32 -5.64 2.52 -4.99
CA ALA A 32 -5.99 2.21 -3.61
C ALA A 32 -7.51 2.13 -3.42
N ASP A 33 -8.25 3.09 -3.99
CA ASP A 33 -9.71 3.10 -3.96
C ASP A 33 -10.30 1.90 -4.70
N ASP A 34 -9.75 1.55 -5.87
CA ASP A 34 -10.14 0.37 -6.64
C ASP A 34 -9.92 -0.92 -5.84
N ALA A 35 -8.77 -1.05 -5.16
CA ALA A 35 -8.47 -2.23 -4.35
C ALA A 35 -9.43 -2.39 -3.16
N VAL A 36 -9.79 -1.28 -2.51
CA VAL A 36 -10.77 -1.26 -1.41
C VAL A 36 -12.18 -1.57 -1.93
N GLN A 37 -12.55 -1.06 -3.11
CA GLN A 37 -13.81 -1.37 -3.76
C GLN A 37 -13.92 -2.86 -4.11
N GLU A 38 -12.87 -3.46 -4.67
CA GLU A 38 -12.84 -4.90 -4.94
C GLU A 38 -12.98 -5.73 -3.65
N ALA A 39 -12.37 -5.27 -2.54
CA ALA A 39 -12.56 -5.92 -1.23
C ALA A 39 -14.00 -5.83 -0.72
N TRP A 40 -14.68 -4.69 -0.90
CA TRP A 40 -16.12 -4.55 -0.62
C TRP A 40 -16.96 -5.54 -1.43
N LEU A 41 -16.70 -5.63 -2.74
CA LEU A 41 -17.44 -6.56 -3.62
C LEU A 41 -17.23 -8.02 -3.22
N ARG A 42 -16.02 -8.39 -2.77
CA ARG A 42 -15.75 -9.73 -2.23
C ARG A 42 -16.46 -9.97 -0.91
N LEU A 43 -16.52 -8.98 -0.02
CA LEU A 43 -17.24 -9.08 1.25
C LEU A 43 -18.74 -9.28 1.01
N ALA A 44 -19.34 -8.49 0.12
CA ALA A 44 -20.77 -8.56 -0.21
C ALA A 44 -21.19 -9.91 -0.80
N ARG A 45 -20.26 -10.65 -1.42
CA ARG A 45 -20.49 -12.01 -1.95
C ARG A 45 -20.16 -13.13 -0.95
N SER A 46 -19.61 -12.79 0.21
CA SER A 46 -19.18 -13.75 1.22
C SER A 46 -20.24 -13.90 2.32
N PRO A 47 -20.35 -15.07 2.97
CA PRO A 47 -21.14 -15.21 4.19
C PRO A 47 -20.46 -14.42 5.33
N ALA A 48 -20.77 -13.12 5.42
CA ALA A 48 -20.08 -12.19 6.31
C ALA A 48 -20.32 -12.46 7.80
N ASP A 49 -21.42 -13.14 8.12
CA ASP A 49 -21.76 -13.67 9.44
C ASP A 49 -20.84 -14.81 9.90
N ALA A 50 -20.20 -15.52 8.98
CA ALA A 50 -19.19 -16.54 9.28
C ALA A 50 -17.77 -15.97 9.45
N ILE A 51 -17.57 -14.65 9.34
CA ILE A 51 -16.26 -14.01 9.46
C ILE A 51 -16.06 -13.52 10.90
N ASP A 52 -15.35 -14.32 11.71
CA ASP A 52 -15.05 -13.99 13.11
C ASP A 52 -14.19 -12.73 13.26
N ASN A 53 -13.18 -12.57 12.40
CA ASN A 53 -12.29 -11.41 12.38
C ASN A 53 -12.40 -10.66 11.05
N LEU A 54 -13.39 -9.77 10.95
CA LEU A 54 -13.65 -8.99 9.75
C LEU A 54 -12.46 -8.11 9.36
N ALA A 55 -11.83 -7.44 10.33
CA ALA A 55 -10.67 -6.57 10.07
C ALA A 55 -9.51 -7.36 9.43
N GLY A 56 -9.12 -8.49 10.04
CA GLY A 56 -8.05 -9.34 9.52
C GLY A 56 -8.38 -9.94 8.15
N TRP A 57 -9.65 -10.33 7.94
CA TRP A 57 -10.12 -10.81 6.65
C TRP A 57 -10.02 -9.72 5.57
N LEU A 58 -10.50 -8.50 5.85
CA LEU A 58 -10.45 -7.38 4.92
C LEU A 58 -9.02 -6.97 4.57
N THR A 59 -8.13 -6.88 5.55
CA THR A 59 -6.71 -6.58 5.31
C THR A 59 -6.06 -7.65 4.43
N THR A 60 -6.41 -8.93 4.64
CA THR A 60 -5.95 -10.06 3.80
C THR A 60 -6.45 -9.92 2.36
N VAL A 61 -7.73 -9.58 2.18
CA VAL A 61 -8.33 -9.41 0.84
C VAL A 61 -7.68 -8.24 0.10
N VAL A 62 -7.57 -7.07 0.73
CA VAL A 62 -6.93 -5.90 0.13
C VAL A 62 -5.46 -6.19 -0.21
N ALA A 63 -4.70 -6.81 0.70
CA ALA A 63 -3.31 -7.16 0.43
C ALA A 63 -3.14 -8.08 -0.79
N ARG A 64 -4.05 -9.05 -0.98
CA ARG A 64 -4.05 -9.93 -2.17
C ARG A 64 -4.36 -9.16 -3.44
N VAL A 65 -5.40 -8.34 -3.43
CA VAL A 65 -5.77 -7.49 -4.58
C VAL A 65 -4.57 -6.61 -4.97
N CYS A 66 -3.94 -5.94 -4.00
CA CYS A 66 -2.76 -5.13 -4.27
C CYS A 66 -1.59 -5.95 -4.83
N LEU A 67 -1.33 -7.14 -4.28
CA LEU A 67 -0.27 -8.02 -4.78
C LEU A 67 -0.50 -8.42 -6.24
N ASP A 68 -1.73 -8.76 -6.59
CA ASP A 68 -2.12 -9.16 -7.94
C ASP A 68 -2.01 -7.99 -8.93
N MET A 69 -2.39 -6.78 -8.52
CA MET A 69 -2.18 -5.55 -9.31
C MET A 69 -0.70 -5.31 -9.56
N LEU A 70 0.16 -5.36 -8.53
CA LEU A 70 1.61 -5.19 -8.67
C LEU A 70 2.25 -6.24 -9.58
N ARG A 71 1.81 -7.50 -9.48
CA ARG A 71 2.25 -8.58 -10.37
C ARG A 71 1.83 -8.30 -11.82
N THR A 72 0.61 -7.82 -12.02
CA THR A 72 0.07 -7.48 -13.34
C THR A 72 0.85 -6.33 -13.99
N ARG A 73 1.07 -5.21 -13.27
CA ARG A 73 1.88 -4.08 -13.75
C ARG A 73 3.26 -4.52 -14.21
N ARG A 74 3.93 -5.32 -13.38
CA ARG A 74 5.26 -5.87 -13.69
C ARG A 74 5.25 -6.77 -14.92
N SER A 75 4.22 -7.60 -15.08
CA SER A 75 4.13 -8.52 -16.23
C SER A 75 3.90 -7.80 -17.56
N ARG A 76 3.20 -6.66 -17.52
CA ARG A 76 2.92 -5.81 -18.70
C ARG A 76 4.07 -4.89 -19.06
N GLY A 77 5.13 -4.84 -18.23
CA GLY A 77 6.22 -3.90 -18.42
C GLY A 77 5.76 -2.44 -18.34
N GLU A 78 4.68 -2.16 -17.60
CA GLU A 78 4.23 -0.81 -17.32
C GLU A 78 5.35 -0.10 -16.57
N GLN A 79 6.15 0.67 -17.30
CA GLN A 79 7.17 1.52 -16.70
C GLN A 79 6.45 2.70 -16.04
N PRO A 80 6.84 3.08 -14.82
CA PRO A 80 6.38 4.33 -14.23
C PRO A 80 6.72 5.45 -15.22
N LEU A 81 5.72 6.17 -15.73
CA LEU A 81 5.92 7.28 -16.69
C LEU A 81 7.02 8.20 -16.16
N GLU A 82 8.05 8.43 -16.96
CA GLU A 82 9.24 9.22 -16.61
C GLU A 82 8.89 10.65 -16.14
N ASP A 83 8.65 10.80 -14.82
CA ASP A 83 8.86 11.97 -13.92
C ASP A 83 8.23 11.72 -12.52
N HIS A 84 8.26 10.45 -12.06
CA HIS A 84 7.46 9.87 -10.97
C HIS A 84 7.80 10.43 -9.57
N LEU A 85 7.11 11.51 -9.19
CA LEU A 85 6.63 11.60 -7.82
C LEU A 85 5.37 10.71 -7.72
N PRO A 86 5.20 9.93 -6.63
CA PRO A 86 3.91 9.33 -6.31
C PRO A 86 2.83 10.41 -6.42
N ASP A 87 1.62 10.05 -6.88
CA ASP A 87 0.53 11.01 -7.17
C ASP A 87 0.56 12.17 -6.14
N PRO A 88 1.02 13.38 -6.53
CA PRO A 88 1.09 14.48 -5.60
C PRO A 88 -0.35 14.72 -5.17
N VAL A 89 -0.58 14.70 -3.86
CA VAL A 89 -1.92 14.96 -3.33
C VAL A 89 -2.24 16.42 -3.65
N ILE A 90 -2.87 16.66 -4.80
CA ILE A 90 -3.67 17.85 -5.00
C ILE A 90 -4.73 17.72 -3.92
N ILE A 91 -4.60 18.55 -2.88
CA ILE A 91 -5.51 18.64 -1.75
C ILE A 91 -6.88 19.01 -2.32
N ARG A 92 -7.63 18.01 -2.80
CA ARG A 92 -9.04 18.18 -3.07
C ARG A 92 -9.71 18.26 -1.71
N GLU A 93 -10.48 19.32 -1.50
CA GLU A 93 -11.25 19.55 -0.28
C GLU A 93 -12.17 18.37 0.07
N ASP A 94 -12.43 17.49 -0.90
CA ASP A 94 -13.24 16.26 -0.81
C ASP A 94 -12.54 15.05 -0.15
N ALA A 95 -11.25 15.11 0.17
CA ALA A 95 -10.58 14.03 0.90
C ALA A 95 -11.15 13.96 2.34
N THR A 96 -12.01 12.96 2.55
CA THR A 96 -12.94 12.86 3.69
C THR A 96 -12.27 12.51 5.02
N ASP A 97 -10.97 12.23 5.02
CA ASP A 97 -10.22 11.79 6.20
C ASP A 97 -8.98 12.66 6.48
N PRO A 98 -9.02 13.52 7.51
CA PRO A 98 -7.90 14.35 7.96
C PRO A 98 -6.64 13.56 8.34
N GLU A 99 -6.77 12.34 8.88
CA GLU A 99 -5.62 11.54 9.31
C GLU A 99 -4.86 10.99 8.11
N GLN A 100 -5.59 10.54 7.09
CA GLN A 100 -5.00 10.13 5.82
C GLN A 100 -4.34 11.32 5.11
N ARG A 101 -4.92 12.52 5.18
CA ARG A 101 -4.28 13.74 4.66
C ARG A 101 -2.97 14.08 5.38
N ALA A 102 -2.91 13.91 6.69
CA ALA A 102 -1.70 14.19 7.49
C ALA A 102 -0.56 13.21 7.19
N LEU A 103 -0.86 11.91 7.03
CA LEU A 103 0.11 10.88 6.63
C LEU A 103 0.73 11.11 5.23
N LEU A 104 -0.01 11.81 4.36
CA LEU A 104 0.37 12.09 2.97
C LEU A 104 1.10 13.43 2.79
N ALA A 105 0.92 14.38 3.70
CA ALA A 105 1.53 15.69 3.65
C ALA A 105 3.00 15.72 4.17
N ASP A 106 3.51 14.61 4.71
CA ASP A 106 4.89 14.50 5.17
C ASP A 106 5.84 14.13 4.01
N SER A 107 6.91 14.90 3.82
CA SER A 107 7.92 14.68 2.77
C SER A 107 8.62 13.33 2.91
N VAL A 108 8.77 12.83 4.14
CA VAL A 108 9.27 11.47 4.43
C VAL A 108 8.31 10.42 3.87
N GLY A 109 7.01 10.70 3.87
CA GLY A 109 5.97 9.84 3.35
C GLY A 109 6.09 9.57 1.85
N LEU A 110 6.39 10.61 1.05
CA LEU A 110 6.60 10.50 -0.39
C LEU A 110 7.92 9.79 -0.72
N ALA A 111 9.01 10.14 -0.03
CA ALA A 111 10.30 9.48 -0.22
C ALA A 111 10.21 7.96 0.06
N LEU A 112 9.46 7.56 1.09
CA LEU A 112 9.21 6.16 1.38
C LEU A 112 8.48 5.46 0.22
N LEU A 113 7.46 6.07 -0.39
CA LEU A 113 6.73 5.46 -1.51
C LEU A 113 7.63 5.18 -2.71
N VAL A 114 8.51 6.13 -3.04
CA VAL A 114 9.53 5.94 -4.10
C VAL A 114 10.44 4.75 -3.79
N VAL A 115 10.84 4.57 -2.53
CA VAL A 115 11.66 3.41 -2.17
C VAL A 115 10.86 2.11 -2.22
N LEU A 116 9.60 2.13 -1.79
CA LEU A 116 8.70 0.98 -1.89
C LEU A 116 8.52 0.56 -3.35
N GLU A 117 8.49 1.50 -4.28
CA GLU A 117 8.43 1.24 -5.73
C GLU A 117 9.54 0.34 -6.25
N SER A 118 10.75 0.47 -5.71
CA SER A 118 11.92 -0.36 -6.05
C SER A 118 11.84 -1.82 -5.56
N LEU A 119 10.93 -2.13 -4.64
CA LEU A 119 10.81 -3.48 -4.06
C LEU A 119 10.07 -4.43 -5.00
N SER A 120 10.42 -5.72 -4.96
CA SER A 120 9.56 -6.73 -5.58
C SER A 120 8.18 -6.78 -4.89
N PRO A 121 7.10 -7.18 -5.57
CA PRO A 121 5.75 -7.19 -4.98
C PRO A 121 5.66 -7.94 -3.64
N ALA A 122 6.35 -9.08 -3.52
CA ALA A 122 6.38 -9.87 -2.30
C ALA A 122 7.21 -9.23 -1.18
N GLU A 123 8.31 -8.54 -1.50
CA GLU A 123 9.09 -7.76 -0.52
C GLU A 123 8.29 -6.57 -0.01
N ARG A 124 7.62 -5.83 -0.91
CA ARG A 124 6.75 -4.70 -0.55
C ARG A 124 5.62 -5.16 0.36
N LEU A 125 4.88 -6.23 -0.01
CA LEU A 125 3.81 -6.77 0.81
C LEU A 125 4.29 -7.15 2.21
N ALA A 126 5.39 -7.91 2.29
CA ALA A 126 5.91 -8.36 3.57
C ALA A 126 6.36 -7.19 4.46
N PHE A 127 6.98 -6.17 3.87
CA PHE A 127 7.39 -4.96 4.60
C PHE A 127 6.20 -4.11 5.04
N VAL A 128 5.29 -3.76 4.12
CA VAL A 128 4.15 -2.88 4.43
C VAL A 128 3.30 -3.51 5.53
N LEU A 129 2.86 -4.76 5.35
CA LEU A 129 1.98 -5.40 6.33
C LEU A 129 2.65 -5.58 7.70
N HIS A 130 3.92 -5.94 7.75
CA HIS A 130 4.60 -6.19 9.01
C HIS A 130 5.14 -4.92 9.67
N ASP A 131 5.94 -4.14 8.96
CA ASP A 131 6.69 -3.02 9.50
C ASP A 131 5.81 -1.77 9.69
N MET A 132 4.78 -1.59 8.86
CA MET A 132 3.91 -0.41 8.91
C MET A 132 2.58 -0.69 9.60
N PHE A 133 2.06 -1.91 9.48
CA PHE A 133 0.75 -2.28 10.01
C PHE A 133 0.79 -3.38 11.09
N GLY A 134 1.97 -3.87 11.45
CA GLY A 134 2.15 -4.77 12.61
C GLY A 134 1.65 -6.20 12.41
N LEU A 135 1.35 -6.64 11.19
CA LEU A 135 0.86 -8.01 10.97
C LEU A 135 1.97 -9.04 11.23
N PRO A 136 1.66 -10.16 11.92
CA PRO A 136 2.63 -11.21 12.18
C PRO A 136 2.95 -12.01 10.90
N PHE A 137 4.19 -12.48 10.77
CA PHE A 137 4.63 -13.22 9.58
C PHE A 137 3.84 -14.51 9.31
N GLN A 138 3.22 -15.08 10.34
CA GLN A 138 2.33 -16.24 10.22
C GLN A 138 1.09 -15.93 9.38
N GLN A 139 0.58 -14.70 9.43
CA GLN A 139 -0.55 -14.25 8.61
C GLN A 139 -0.10 -13.77 7.22
N ILE A 140 1.11 -13.23 7.12
CA ILE A 140 1.67 -12.74 5.85
C ILE A 140 2.13 -13.87 4.93
N ALA A 141 2.72 -14.92 5.49
CA ALA A 141 3.31 -16.02 4.73
C ALA A 141 2.35 -16.67 3.70
N PRO A 142 1.09 -16.98 4.04
CA PRO A 142 0.11 -17.48 3.08
C PRO A 142 -0.25 -16.49 1.97
N LEU A 143 -0.06 -15.18 2.16
CA LEU A 143 -0.36 -14.17 1.13
C LEU A 143 0.67 -14.16 -0.01
N VAL A 144 1.88 -14.64 0.27
CA VAL A 144 3.00 -14.69 -0.69
C VAL A 144 3.38 -16.11 -1.08
N ASP A 145 2.58 -17.11 -0.68
CA ASP A 145 2.80 -18.53 -0.93
C ASP A 145 4.17 -19.02 -0.40
N ARG A 146 4.52 -18.61 0.82
CA ARG A 146 5.80 -18.95 1.46
C ARG A 146 5.64 -19.38 2.91
N THR A 147 6.74 -19.81 3.52
CA THR A 147 6.81 -20.03 4.97
C THR A 147 6.99 -18.71 5.74
N PRO A 148 6.64 -18.64 7.03
CA PRO A 148 6.87 -17.45 7.87
C PRO A 148 8.33 -17.00 7.89
N VAL A 149 9.28 -17.95 7.86
CA VAL A 149 10.72 -17.67 7.81
C VAL A 149 11.09 -16.98 6.49
N ALA A 150 10.54 -17.45 5.37
CA ALA A 150 10.77 -16.83 4.07
C ALA A 150 10.12 -15.44 3.98
N ALA A 151 8.91 -15.25 4.51
CA ALA A 151 8.28 -13.93 4.62
C ALA A 151 9.13 -12.93 5.44
N LYS A 152 9.70 -13.38 6.57
CA LYS A 152 10.65 -12.57 7.35
C LYS A 152 11.89 -12.17 6.56
N LYS A 153 12.41 -13.06 5.72
CA LYS A 153 13.55 -12.74 4.82
C LYS A 153 13.17 -11.69 3.78
N LEU A 154 11.96 -11.74 3.21
CA LEU A 154 11.46 -10.73 2.29
C LEU A 154 11.41 -9.34 2.95
N ALA A 155 10.78 -9.24 4.13
CA ALA A 155 10.73 -7.98 4.88
C ALA A 155 12.14 -7.48 5.27
N SER A 156 13.04 -8.39 5.65
CA SER A 156 14.43 -8.02 5.95
C SER A 156 15.17 -7.42 4.76
N ARG A 157 14.97 -7.96 3.54
CA ARG A 157 15.56 -7.41 2.31
C ARG A 157 14.98 -6.05 1.96
N ALA A 158 13.66 -5.89 2.13
CA ALA A 158 13.00 -4.60 1.97
C ALA A 158 13.60 -3.53 2.91
N ARG A 159 13.77 -3.84 4.20
CA ARG A 159 14.41 -2.93 5.17
C ARG A 159 15.81 -2.50 4.75
N GLN A 160 16.60 -3.42 4.19
CA GLN A 160 17.95 -3.10 3.72
C GLN A 160 17.91 -2.08 2.60
N ARG A 161 16.97 -2.20 1.65
CA ARG A 161 16.77 -1.19 0.59
C ARG A 161 16.26 0.14 1.13
N VAL A 162 15.29 0.11 2.04
CA VAL A 162 14.76 1.32 2.70
C VAL A 162 15.86 2.08 3.43
N ARG A 163 16.70 1.39 4.21
CA ARG A 163 17.85 2.00 4.91
C ARG A 163 18.90 2.51 3.93
N GLY A 164 19.20 1.77 2.86
CA GLY A 164 20.16 2.17 1.85
C GLY A 164 19.76 3.47 1.13
N ALA A 165 18.47 3.62 0.80
CA ALA A 165 17.95 4.83 0.18
C ALA A 165 17.95 6.04 1.14
N ALA A 166 17.67 5.83 2.43
CA ALA A 166 17.71 6.90 3.43
C ALA A 166 19.12 7.48 3.68
N VAL A 167 20.19 6.74 3.35
CA VAL A 167 21.58 7.17 3.51
C VAL A 167 22.11 7.95 2.29
N SER A 168 21.38 7.95 1.17
CA SER A 168 21.69 8.75 -0.02
C SER A 168 20.69 9.90 -0.18
N PRO A 169 20.80 11.00 0.59
CA PRO A 169 20.21 12.26 0.17
C PRO A 169 21.02 12.78 -1.03
N ASP A 170 20.32 13.12 -2.12
CA ASP A 170 20.88 13.66 -3.36
C ASP A 170 21.81 14.87 -3.08
N PRO A 171 22.94 15.05 -3.80
CA PRO A 171 23.75 16.25 -3.69
C PRO A 171 23.04 17.39 -4.43
N ASP A 172 22.52 18.33 -3.65
CA ASP A 172 22.24 19.73 -4.02
C ASP A 172 21.60 20.01 -5.41
N PRO A 173 20.30 20.37 -5.48
CA PRO A 173 19.66 20.78 -6.73
C PRO A 173 20.16 22.12 -7.31
N ALA A 174 21.10 22.83 -6.67
CA ALA A 174 21.62 24.11 -7.15
C ALA A 174 22.59 24.03 -8.37
N GLY A 175 22.96 22.84 -8.86
CA GLY A 175 23.99 22.69 -9.89
C GLY A 175 23.55 22.82 -11.36
N ARG A 176 22.25 22.84 -11.69
CA ARG A 176 21.78 22.65 -13.09
C ARG A 176 21.39 23.93 -13.85
N ARG A 177 21.94 25.09 -13.48
CA ARG A 177 21.83 26.34 -14.27
C ARG A 177 23.19 27.02 -14.44
N ARG A 178 24.06 26.45 -15.28
CA ARG A 178 25.17 27.16 -15.94
C ARG A 178 25.76 26.27 -17.04
N ALA A 179 25.08 26.22 -18.17
CA ALA A 179 25.65 25.80 -19.45
C ALA A 179 24.71 26.23 -20.57
N VAL A 180 24.54 27.54 -20.72
CA VAL A 180 24.20 28.16 -22.01
C VAL A 180 24.98 29.48 -22.02
N ASP A 181 26.17 29.45 -22.63
CA ASP A 181 26.84 30.58 -23.26
C ASP A 181 27.16 30.15 -24.69
#